data_AF-A0A4R8ZI64-F1
#
_entry.id   AF-A0A4R8ZI64-F1
#
_cell.length_a   1.000
_cell.length_b   1.000
_cell.length_c   1.000
_cell.angle_alpha   90.00
_cell.angle_beta   90.00
_cell.angle_gamma   90.00
#
_symmetry.space_group_name_H-M   'P 1'
#
loop_
_entity.id
_entity.type
_entity.pdbx_description
1 polymer ?
#
loop_
_entity_poly.entity_id
_entity_poly.type
_entity_poly.pdbx_seq_one_letter_code
_entity_poly.pdbx_strand_id
1 'polypeptide(L)'
;MDGVEMLLHGQSRSERLAMLRTQRDLLFALYADITAGRRHLSMLDPSDVWSSRSQREYSCRVAEMLGDVDVVLHYLDEALASVRSHIHEEEQMCRA
;
A
#
# COMPACT_ATOMS: atom_id res chain seq x y z
N MET A 1 -7.60 11.36 -27.66
CA MET A 1 -7.73 11.78 -26.25
C MET A 1 -6.30 11.78 -25.73
N ASP A 2 -5.54 12.81 -26.04
CA ASP A 2 -4.08 12.86 -25.83
C ASP A 2 -3.77 13.91 -24.76
N GLY A 3 -4.37 13.73 -23.57
CA GLY A 3 -4.31 14.72 -22.49
C GLY A 3 -3.27 14.46 -21.42
N VAL A 4 -2.66 13.26 -21.39
CA VAL A 4 -1.83 12.82 -20.25
C VAL A 4 -0.34 12.72 -20.59
N GLU A 5 0.03 12.67 -21.87
CA GLU A 5 1.44 12.55 -22.28
C GLU A 5 2.23 13.88 -22.26
N MET A 6 1.55 15.03 -22.17
CA MET A 6 2.19 16.35 -22.27
C MET A 6 2.73 16.96 -20.96
N LEU A 7 2.58 16.30 -19.80
CA LEU A 7 3.06 16.86 -18.52
C LEU A 7 4.45 16.38 -18.07
N LEU A 8 5.10 15.49 -18.82
CA LEU A 8 6.36 14.86 -18.39
C LEU A 8 7.62 15.44 -19.04
N HIS A 9 7.51 16.40 -19.96
CA HIS A 9 8.66 16.91 -20.73
C HIS A 9 9.44 18.07 -20.07
N GLY A 10 9.26 18.31 -18.77
CA GLY A 10 9.87 19.47 -18.12
C GLY A 10 10.26 19.34 -16.66
N GLN A 11 10.18 18.15 -16.04
CA GLN A 11 10.68 18.01 -14.67
C GLN A 11 12.19 17.86 -14.68
N SER A 12 12.88 18.71 -13.93
CA SER A 12 14.29 18.49 -13.68
C SER A 12 14.47 17.15 -12.98
N ARG A 13 15.55 16.43 -13.27
CA ARG A 13 15.78 15.09 -12.71
C ARG A 13 15.77 15.06 -11.18
N SER A 14 16.23 16.15 -10.56
CA SER A 14 16.12 16.40 -9.12
C SER A 14 14.66 16.43 -8.65
N GLU A 15 13.77 17.09 -9.39
CA GLU A 15 12.33 17.09 -9.11
C GLU A 15 11.72 15.70 -9.24
N ARG A 16 12.11 14.92 -10.25
CA ARG A 16 11.64 13.53 -10.41
C ARG A 16 12.05 12.67 -9.22
N LEU A 17 13.30 12.76 -8.77
CA LEU A 17 13.79 12.01 -7.62
C LEU A 17 13.10 12.46 -6.31
N ALA A 18 12.86 13.76 -6.15
CA ALA A 18 12.11 14.30 -5.02
C ALA A 18 10.65 13.80 -5.02
N MET A 19 10.00 13.76 -6.18
CA MET A 19 8.65 13.22 -6.34
C MET A 19 8.59 11.73 -5.97
N LEU A 20 9.51 10.92 -6.48
CA LEU A 20 9.57 9.48 -6.16
C LEU A 20 9.79 9.24 -4.65
N ARG A 21 10.63 10.04 -4.00
CA ARG A 21 10.85 9.96 -2.55
C ARG A 21 9.58 10.32 -1.76
N THR A 22 8.87 11.39 -2.16
CA THR A 22 7.58 11.74 -1.57
C THR A 22 6.54 10.62 -1.76
N GLN A 23 6.46 10.03 -2.96
CA GLN A 23 5.57 8.90 -3.21
C GLN A 23 5.89 7.69 -2.32
N ARG A 24 7.18 7.37 -2.17
CA ARG A 24 7.63 6.30 -1.28
C ARG A 24 7.18 6.56 0.17
N ASP A 25 7.36 7.78 0.66
CA ASP A 25 7.03 8.13 2.05
C ASP A 25 5.51 8.08 2.30
N LEU A 26 4.71 8.53 1.33
CA LEU A 26 3.25 8.40 1.37
C LEU A 26 2.79 6.93 1.36
N LEU A 27 3.38 6.09 0.50
CA LEU A 27 3.06 4.66 0.46
C LEU A 27 3.46 3.95 1.77
N PHE A 28 4.58 4.32 2.38
CA PHE A 28 4.98 3.78 3.68
C PHE A 28 4.00 4.16 4.79
N ALA A 29 3.56 5.42 4.83
CA ALA A 29 2.56 5.87 5.80
C ALA A 29 1.25 5.10 5.63
N LEU A 30 0.76 4.99 4.39
CA LEU A 30 -0.45 4.24 4.07
C LEU A 30 -0.34 2.77 4.45
N TYR A 31 0.79 2.13 4.15
CA TYR A 31 1.05 0.74 4.54
C TYR A 31 1.01 0.56 6.06
N ALA A 32 1.64 1.48 6.81
CA ALA A 32 1.64 1.43 8.27
C ALA A 32 0.23 1.59 8.86
N ASP A 33 -0.54 2.54 8.34
CA ASP A 33 -1.92 2.79 8.79
C ASP A 33 -2.84 1.59 8.53
N ILE A 34 -2.77 1.00 7.34
CA ILE A 34 -3.56 -0.18 6.99
C ILE A 34 -3.12 -1.40 7.80
N THR A 35 -1.82 -1.57 8.04
CA THR A 35 -1.31 -2.63 8.90
C THR A 35 -1.82 -2.49 10.34
N ALA A 36 -1.90 -1.26 10.86
CA ALA A 36 -2.49 -1.00 12.17
C ALA A 36 -3.99 -1.32 12.20
N GLY A 37 -4.74 -0.91 11.18
CA GLY A 37 -6.16 -1.25 11.02
C GLY A 37 -6.40 -2.76 10.96
N ARG A 38 -5.59 -3.49 10.18
CA ARG A 38 -5.61 -4.95 10.10
C ARG A 38 -5.41 -5.60 11.47
N ARG A 39 -4.39 -5.16 12.23
CA ARG A 39 -4.13 -5.67 13.58
C ARG A 39 -5.33 -5.42 14.48
N HIS A 40 -5.94 -4.23 14.41
CA HIS A 40 -7.13 -3.93 15.18
C HIS A 40 -8.29 -4.86 14.85
N LEU A 41 -8.59 -5.08 13.56
CA LEU A 41 -9.62 -6.03 13.11
C LEU A 41 -9.34 -7.46 13.59
N SER A 42 -8.08 -7.90 13.55
CA SER A 42 -7.71 -9.25 14.02
C SER A 42 -7.92 -9.47 15.52
N MET A 43 -7.93 -8.39 16.31
CA MET A 43 -8.23 -8.46 17.75
C MET A 43 -9.73 -8.49 18.06
N LEU A 44 -10.60 -8.20 17.08
CA LEU A 44 -12.05 -8.21 17.24
C LEU A 44 -12.68 -9.61 17.14
N ASP A 45 -11.89 -10.65 16.87
CA ASP A 45 -12.36 -12.04 16.78
C ASP A 45 -11.98 -12.84 18.06
N PRO A 46 -12.79 -12.81 19.13
CA PRO A 46 -12.61 -13.65 20.31
C PRO A 46 -13.23 -15.05 20.08
N SER A 47 -12.83 -15.71 19.00
CA SER A 47 -13.46 -16.91 18.43
C SER A 47 -13.54 -18.14 19.35
N ASP A 48 -12.83 -18.15 20.48
CA ASP A 48 -12.79 -19.29 21.39
C ASP A 48 -14.13 -19.58 22.10
N VAL A 49 -15.07 -18.63 22.13
CA VAL A 49 -16.30 -18.74 22.97
C VAL A 49 -17.61 -18.59 22.18
N TRP A 50 -17.53 -18.40 20.87
CA TRP A 50 -18.69 -18.08 20.04
C TRP A 50 -19.34 -19.33 19.46
N SER A 51 -20.62 -19.54 19.77
CA SER A 51 -21.36 -20.76 19.40
C SER A 51 -22.67 -20.47 18.66
N SER A 52 -23.19 -19.25 18.69
CA SER A 52 -24.42 -18.90 17.99
C SER A 52 -24.20 -18.73 16.48
N ARG A 53 -25.27 -18.87 15.70
CA ARG A 53 -25.24 -18.66 14.24
C ARG A 53 -24.80 -17.23 13.87
N SER A 54 -25.34 -16.22 14.53
CA SER A 54 -25.01 -14.81 14.24
C SER A 54 -23.56 -14.48 14.54
N GLN A 55 -22.97 -15.07 15.58
CA GLN A 55 -21.55 -14.93 15.89
C GLN A 55 -20.66 -15.57 14.82
N ARG A 56 -21.00 -16.79 14.35
CA ARG A 56 -20.27 -17.42 13.24
C ARG A 56 -20.33 -16.59 11.97
N GLU A 57 -21.51 -16.06 11.64
CA GLU A 57 -21.68 -15.16 10.48
C GLU A 57 -20.82 -13.90 10.63
N TYR A 58 -20.74 -13.30 11.82
CA TYR A 58 -19.85 -12.17 12.08
C TYR A 58 -18.36 -12.54 11.88
N SER A 59 -17.88 -13.64 12.45
CA SER A 59 -16.48 -14.07 12.28
C SER A 59 -16.14 -14.31 10.81
N CYS A 60 -17.06 -14.91 10.03
CA CYS A 60 -16.88 -15.04 8.58
C CYS A 60 -16.71 -13.67 7.90
N ARG A 61 -17.53 -12.67 8.25
CA ARG A 61 -17.39 -11.32 7.68
C ARG A 61 -16.09 -10.64 8.06
N VAL A 62 -15.63 -10.80 9.30
CA VAL A 62 -14.32 -10.27 9.73
C VAL A 62 -13.20 -10.95 8.95
N ALA A 63 -13.26 -12.27 8.74
CA ALA A 63 -12.28 -13.01 7.96
C ALA A 63 -12.25 -12.55 6.49
N GLU A 64 -13.40 -12.32 5.87
CA GLU A 64 -13.50 -11.73 4.52
C GLU A 64 -12.81 -10.35 4.47
N MET A 65 -13.13 -9.45 5.40
CA MET A 65 -12.51 -8.12 5.47
C MET A 65 -11.00 -8.19 5.68
N LEU A 66 -10.51 -9.10 6.52
CA LEU A 66 -9.07 -9.31 6.71
C LEU A 66 -8.40 -9.80 5.42
N GLY A 67 -9.07 -10.68 4.66
CA GLY A 67 -8.60 -11.11 3.35
C GLY A 67 -8.48 -9.96 2.36
N ASP A 68 -9.49 -9.09 2.28
CA ASP A 68 -9.45 -7.91 1.42
C ASP A 68 -8.32 -6.95 1.82
N VAL A 69 -8.11 -6.73 3.13
CA VAL A 69 -7.01 -5.91 3.64
C VAL A 69 -5.64 -6.52 3.31
N ASP A 70 -5.51 -7.84 3.37
CA ASP A 70 -4.27 -8.53 3.00
C ASP A 70 -3.94 -8.35 1.51
N VAL A 71 -4.95 -8.35 0.64
CA VAL A 71 -4.78 -8.04 -0.79
C VAL A 71 -4.31 -6.59 -0.99
N VAL A 72 -4.89 -5.62 -0.27
CA VAL A 72 -4.46 -4.22 -0.35
C VAL A 72 -3.02 -4.05 0.11
N LEU A 73 -2.63 -4.68 1.23
CA LEU A 73 -1.26 -4.64 1.73
C LEU A 73 -0.26 -5.24 0.74
N HIS A 74 -0.64 -6.31 0.06
CA HIS A 74 0.18 -6.91 -1.00
C HIS A 74 0.45 -5.91 -2.14
N TYR A 75 -0.59 -5.26 -2.68
CA TYR A 75 -0.41 -4.27 -3.75
C TYR A 75 0.38 -3.03 -3.30
N LEU A 76 0.27 -2.62 -2.04
CA LEU A 76 1.09 -1.54 -1.50
C LEU A 76 2.57 -1.91 -1.40
N ASP A 77 2.87 -3.17 -1.06
CA ASP A 77 4.24 -3.66 -1.05
C ASP A 77 4.83 -3.72 -2.47
N GLU A 78 4.05 -4.18 -3.46
CA GLU A 78 4.44 -4.14 -4.87
C GLU A 78 4.69 -2.70 -5.36
N ALA A 79 3.83 -1.76 -5.00
CA ALA A 79 4.01 -0.34 -5.34
C ALA A 79 5.28 0.24 -4.70
N LEU A 80 5.54 -0.08 -3.42
CA LEU A 80 6.78 0.33 -2.74
C LEU A 80 8.03 -0.26 -3.42
N ALA A 81 7.99 -1.52 -3.83
CA ALA A 81 9.07 -2.16 -4.56
C ALA A 81 9.32 -1.48 -5.91
N SER A 82 8.26 -1.18 -6.66
CA SER A 82 8.33 -0.45 -7.93
C SER A 82 8.97 0.94 -7.76
N VAL A 83 8.51 1.73 -6.77
CA VAL A 83 9.08 3.06 -6.50
C VAL A 83 10.55 2.97 -6.09
N ARG A 84 10.94 1.96 -5.30
CA ARG A 84 12.36 1.72 -4.95
C ARG A 84 13.21 1.45 -6.19
N SER A 85 12.71 0.66 -7.15
CA SER A 85 13.41 0.41 -8.42
C SER A 85 13.62 1.70 -9.20
N HIS A 86 12.56 2.50 -9.37
CA HIS A 86 12.64 3.77 -10.10
C HIS A 86 13.59 4.77 -9.42
N ILE A 87 13.60 4.84 -8.08
CA ILE A 87 14.59 5.66 -7.34
C ILE A 87 16.00 5.17 -7.65
N HIS A 88 16.24 3.86 -7.60
CA HIS A 88 17.55 3.28 -7.86
C HIS A 88 18.04 3.59 -9.28
N GLU A 89 17.19 3.41 -10.29
CA GLU A 89 17.50 3.72 -11.69
C GLU A 89 17.85 5.20 -11.87
N GLU A 90 17.04 6.09 -11.28
CA GLU A 90 17.28 7.53 -11.28
C GLU A 90 18.51 7.94 -10.45
N GLU A 91 19.00 7.13 -9.51
CA GLU A 91 20.25 7.39 -8.81
C GLU A 91 21.47 6.85 -9.57
N GLN A 92 21.34 5.72 -10.27
CA GLN A 92 22.44 5.14 -11.07
C GLN A 92 22.80 6.00 -12.27
N MET A 93 21.80 6.50 -12.98
CA MET A 93 22.02 7.44 -14.08
C MET A 93 22.69 8.76 -13.61
N CYS A 94 22.79 9.04 -12.29
CA CYS A 94 23.42 10.27 -11.76
C CYS A 94 24.92 10.08 -11.54
N ARG A 95 25.39 8.83 -11.51
CA ARG A 95 26.80 8.49 -11.29
C ARG A 95 27.56 8.23 -12.59
N ALA A 96 26.85 7.96 -13.69
CA ALA A 96 27.39 7.80 -15.05
C ALA A 96 27.51 9.16 -15.75
#